data_AF-A0AA45KHK7-F1
#
_entry.id   AF-A0AA45KHK7-F1
#
_cell.length_a   1.000
_cell.length_b   1.000
_cell.length_c   1.000
_cell.angle_alpha   90.00
_cell.angle_beta   90.00
_cell.angle_gamma   90.00
#
_symmetry.space_group_name_H-M   'P 1'
#
loop_
_entity.id
_entity.type
_entity.pdbx_description
1 polymer ?
#
loop_
_entity_poly.entity_id
_entity_poly.type
_entity_poly.pdbx_seq_one_letter_code
_entity_poly.pdbx_strand_id
1 'polypeptide(L)'
;MNESEFNVSNAELIVMRVIWSLEEARVDEIYQQIPQDLEWSLATVKTLLGRLVKKEMLSTEKEGRKFIYRPLMEECTAINLMADNLLEKVCATKHVNILQDMIDKSVLTAQDIEKLTQALSQKETVSEKHCNCLEVTGSCACKHEHEQIAV
;
A
#
# COMPACT_ATOMS: atom_id res chain seq x y z
N MET A 1 2.18 -8.02 19.22
CA MET A 1 1.51 -8.14 17.91
C MET A 1 2.64 -8.30 16.92
N ASN A 2 2.73 -9.43 16.24
CA ASN A 2 3.84 -9.67 15.31
C ASN A 2 3.72 -8.64 14.18
N GLU A 3 4.76 -7.83 14.00
CA GLU A 3 5.03 -7.09 12.77
C GLU A 3 5.29 -8.09 11.65
N SER A 4 4.24 -8.79 11.22
CA SER A 4 4.26 -9.44 9.92
C SER A 4 4.22 -8.32 8.91
N GLU A 5 5.39 -8.00 8.37
CA GLU A 5 5.60 -7.08 7.25
C GLU A 5 4.41 -7.18 6.29
N PHE A 6 3.55 -6.16 6.27
CA PHE A 6 2.34 -6.13 5.45
C PHE A 6 2.75 -5.94 3.99
N ASN A 7 3.23 -7.03 3.38
CA ASN A 7 3.85 -7.03 2.07
C ASN A 7 2.88 -7.70 1.09
N VAL A 8 2.15 -6.88 0.35
CA VAL A 8 1.24 -7.32 -0.72
C VAL A 8 1.90 -7.01 -2.05
N SER A 9 2.06 -8.03 -2.89
CA SER A 9 2.64 -7.88 -4.22
C SER A 9 1.70 -7.16 -5.17
N ASN A 10 2.24 -6.57 -6.25
CA ASN A 10 1.44 -5.93 -7.30
C ASN A 10 0.37 -6.88 -7.87
N ALA A 11 0.70 -8.16 -8.03
CA ALA A 11 -0.26 -9.16 -8.53
C ALA A 11 -1.42 -9.40 -7.55
N GLU A 12 -1.12 -9.45 -6.25
CA GLU A 12 -2.14 -9.58 -5.20
C GLU A 12 -3.01 -8.32 -5.09
N LEU A 13 -2.43 -7.12 -5.26
CA LEU A 13 -3.17 -5.86 -5.30
C LEU A 13 -4.19 -5.81 -6.44
N ILE A 14 -3.84 -6.31 -7.63
CA ILE A 14 -4.78 -6.38 -8.76
C ILE A 14 -5.99 -7.25 -8.39
N VAL A 15 -5.76 -8.40 -7.75
CA VAL A 15 -6.84 -9.28 -7.27
C VAL A 15 -7.68 -8.58 -6.18
N MET A 16 -7.05 -7.89 -5.23
CA MET A 16 -7.75 -7.15 -4.18
C MET A 16 -8.63 -6.04 -4.75
N ARG A 17 -8.16 -5.27 -5.74
CA ARG A 17 -8.95 -4.23 -6.40
C ARG A 17 -10.26 -4.76 -6.99
N VAL A 18 -10.21 -5.93 -7.62
CA VAL A 18 -11.42 -6.60 -8.12
C VAL A 18 -12.37 -6.96 -6.98
N ILE A 19 -11.85 -7.54 -5.90
CA ILE A 19 -12.68 -7.98 -4.76
C ILE A 19 -13.27 -6.78 -4.01
N TRP A 20 -12.51 -5.70 -3.77
CA TRP A 20 -13.02 -4.47 -3.18
C TRP A 20 -14.13 -3.85 -4.01
N SER A 21 -14.01 -3.89 -5.34
CA SER A 21 -15.04 -3.36 -6.25
C SER A 21 -16.33 -4.18 -6.25
N LEU A 22 -16.24 -5.48 -5.95
CA LEU A 22 -17.38 -6.40 -5.95
C LEU A 22 -17.95 -6.65 -4.54
N GLU A 23 -17.28 -6.19 -3.48
CA GLU A 23 -17.53 -6.44 -2.05
C GLU A 23 -17.40 -7.92 -1.63
N GLU A 24 -17.81 -8.85 -2.48
CA GLU A 24 -17.59 -10.29 -2.38
C GLU A 24 -17.50 -10.89 -3.78
N ALA A 25 -16.66 -11.91 -3.99
CA ALA A 25 -16.52 -12.50 -5.31
C ALA A 25 -16.09 -13.97 -5.28
N ARG A 26 -16.51 -14.72 -6.30
CA ARG A 26 -16.02 -16.08 -6.57
C ARG A 26 -14.81 -16.04 -7.49
N VAL A 27 -14.05 -17.14 -7.52
CA VAL A 27 -12.81 -17.24 -8.33
C VAL A 27 -13.06 -16.96 -9.81
N ASP A 28 -14.20 -17.42 -10.36
CA ASP A 28 -14.60 -17.21 -11.75
C ASP A 28 -14.93 -15.74 -12.05
N GLU A 29 -15.63 -15.07 -11.14
CA GLU A 29 -15.92 -13.63 -11.25
C GLU A 29 -14.63 -12.82 -11.18
N ILE A 30 -13.74 -13.14 -10.25
CA ILE A 30 -12.43 -12.49 -10.13
C ILE A 30 -11.64 -12.68 -11.42
N TYR A 31 -11.54 -13.91 -11.91
CA TYR A 31 -10.81 -14.26 -13.13
C TYR A 31 -11.32 -13.50 -14.37
N GLN A 32 -12.64 -13.30 -14.48
CA GLN A 32 -13.24 -12.54 -15.59
C GLN A 32 -12.90 -11.05 -15.59
N GLN A 33 -12.62 -10.47 -14.41
CA GLN A 33 -12.24 -9.06 -14.28
C GLN A 33 -10.74 -8.82 -14.41
N ILE A 34 -9.91 -9.87 -14.37
CA ILE A 34 -8.47 -9.73 -14.58
C ILE A 34 -8.19 -9.31 -16.03
N PRO A 35 -7.39 -8.24 -16.25
CA PRO A 35 -6.98 -7.84 -17.58
C PRO A 35 -6.31 -8.98 -18.38
N GLN A 36 -6.73 -9.16 -19.64
CA GLN A 36 -6.28 -10.29 -20.46
C GLN A 36 -4.79 -10.20 -20.85
N ASP A 37 -4.22 -8.99 -20.89
CA ASP A 37 -2.81 -8.72 -21.18
C ASP A 37 -1.85 -9.25 -20.10
N LEU A 38 -2.35 -9.54 -18.89
CA LEU A 38 -1.58 -10.20 -17.86
C LEU A 38 -1.39 -11.71 -18.12
N GLU A 39 -2.19 -12.30 -19.02
CA GLU A 39 -2.15 -13.72 -19.42
C GLU A 39 -2.19 -14.71 -18.23
N TRP A 40 -2.83 -14.33 -17.14
CA TRP A 40 -2.92 -15.20 -15.96
C TRP A 40 -3.86 -16.36 -16.20
N SER A 41 -3.46 -17.55 -15.73
CA SER A 41 -4.35 -18.71 -15.67
C SER A 41 -5.27 -18.65 -14.45
N LEU A 42 -6.39 -19.40 -14.50
CA LEU A 42 -7.25 -19.59 -13.33
C LEU A 42 -6.49 -20.16 -12.12
N ALA A 43 -5.47 -21.00 -12.36
CA ALA A 43 -4.61 -21.55 -11.31
C ALA A 43 -3.74 -20.47 -10.63
N THR A 44 -3.26 -19.51 -11.42
CA THR A 44 -2.52 -18.34 -10.91
C THR A 44 -3.40 -17.53 -9.98
N VAL A 45 -4.63 -17.18 -10.39
CA VAL A 45 -5.59 -16.44 -9.55
C VAL A 45 -5.88 -17.19 -8.25
N LYS A 46 -6.13 -18.51 -8.30
CA LYS A 46 -6.33 -19.32 -7.09
C LYS A 46 -5.14 -19.28 -6.13
N THR A 47 -3.92 -19.27 -6.67
CA THR A 47 -2.69 -19.18 -5.87
C THR A 47 -2.57 -17.82 -5.19
N LEU A 48 -2.87 -16.72 -5.90
CA LEU A 48 -2.89 -15.37 -5.32
C LEU A 48 -3.96 -15.25 -4.22
N LEU A 49 -5.17 -15.79 -4.45
CA LEU A 49 -6.23 -15.83 -3.44
C LEU A 49 -5.82 -16.62 -2.20
N GLY A 50 -5.17 -17.77 -2.37
CA GLY A 50 -4.65 -18.55 -1.26
C GLY A 50 -3.59 -17.79 -0.44
N ARG A 51 -2.75 -16.98 -1.09
CA ARG A 51 -1.77 -16.13 -0.39
C ARG A 51 -2.46 -15.00 0.36
N LEU A 52 -3.45 -14.34 -0.24
CA LEU A 52 -4.22 -13.27 0.38
C LEU A 52 -5.01 -13.76 1.61
N VAL A 53 -5.59 -14.97 1.55
CA VAL A 53 -6.24 -15.59 2.72
C VAL A 53 -5.23 -15.88 3.82
N LYS A 54 -4.04 -16.40 3.48
CA LYS A 54 -2.96 -16.64 4.47
C LYS A 54 -2.42 -15.35 5.11
N LYS A 55 -2.51 -14.23 4.40
CA LYS A 55 -2.16 -12.89 4.89
C LYS A 55 -3.31 -12.21 5.64
N GLU A 56 -4.42 -12.92 5.86
CA GLU A 56 -5.61 -12.41 6.56
C GLU A 56 -6.24 -11.17 5.88
N MET A 57 -5.98 -10.99 4.58
CA MET A 57 -6.57 -9.93 3.76
C MET A 57 -7.98 -10.29 3.29
N LEU A 58 -8.22 -11.59 3.13
CA LEU A 58 -9.46 -12.15 2.63
C LEU A 58 -9.93 -13.25 3.58
N SER A 59 -11.23 -13.30 3.82
CA SER A 59 -11.88 -14.50 4.30
C SER A 59 -12.35 -15.33 3.11
N THR A 60 -12.49 -16.63 3.34
CA THR A 60 -13.06 -17.54 2.35
C THR A 60 -14.17 -18.36 2.99
N GLU A 61 -15.32 -18.41 2.33
CA GLU A 61 -16.46 -19.22 2.74
C GLU A 61 -16.80 -20.22 1.63
N LYS A 62 -17.14 -21.45 2.03
CA LYS A 62 -17.54 -22.49 1.10
C LYS A 62 -19.06 -22.47 0.93
N GLU A 63 -19.51 -22.15 -0.28
CA GLU A 63 -20.91 -22.23 -0.67
C GLU A 63 -21.11 -23.40 -1.64
N GLY A 64 -21.54 -24.55 -1.10
CA GLY A 64 -21.70 -25.79 -1.85
C GLY A 64 -20.38 -26.29 -2.45
N ARG A 65 -20.21 -26.16 -3.77
CA ARG A 65 -18.97 -26.51 -4.50
C ARG A 65 -18.09 -25.31 -4.83
N LYS A 66 -18.54 -24.09 -4.52
CA LYS A 66 -17.85 -22.84 -4.83
C LYS A 66 -17.24 -22.23 -3.57
N PHE A 67 -16.26 -21.36 -3.76
CA PHE A 67 -15.65 -20.55 -2.71
C PHE A 67 -15.97 -19.09 -3.00
N ILE A 68 -16.45 -18.38 -1.97
CA ILE A 68 -16.68 -16.95 -1.98
C ILE A 68 -15.55 -16.31 -1.16
N TYR A 69 -14.99 -15.22 -1.67
CA TYR A 69 -13.95 -14.44 -1.01
C TYR A 69 -14.51 -13.07 -0.63
N ARG A 70 -14.22 -12.64 0.60
CA ARG A 70 -14.62 -11.32 1.11
C ARG A 70 -13.43 -10.58 1.70
N PRO A 71 -13.29 -9.27 1.45
CA PRO A 71 -12.22 -8.48 2.03
C PRO A 71 -12.42 -8.38 3.55
N LEU A 72 -11.33 -8.58 4.29
CA LEU A 72 -11.28 -8.37 5.74
C LEU A 72 -10.79 -6.96 6.11
N MET A 73 -10.31 -6.21 5.12
CA MET A 73 -9.78 -4.87 5.26
C MET A 73 -10.25 -4.01 4.08
N GLU A 74 -10.62 -2.76 4.37
CA GLU A 74 -11.00 -1.79 3.34
C GLU A 74 -9.80 -1.38 2.47
N GLU A 75 -10.07 -0.98 1.22
CA GLU A 75 -9.04 -0.57 0.26
C GLU A 75 -8.16 0.55 0.82
N CYS A 76 -8.76 1.65 1.28
CA CYS A 76 -8.01 2.78 1.82
C CYS A 76 -7.16 2.39 3.04
N THR A 77 -7.68 1.52 3.92
CA THR A 77 -6.93 1.04 5.09
C THR A 77 -5.70 0.22 4.66
N ALA A 78 -5.88 -0.72 3.73
CA ALA A 78 -4.77 -1.54 3.24
C ALA A 78 -3.72 -0.70 2.50
N ILE A 79 -4.14 0.23 1.65
CA ILE A 79 -3.23 1.09 0.89
C ILE A 79 -2.49 2.07 1.81
N ASN A 80 -3.15 2.62 2.84
CA ASN A 80 -2.49 3.49 3.83
C ASN A 80 -1.40 2.74 4.59
N LEU A 81 -1.64 1.49 5.02
CA LEU A 81 -0.60 0.67 5.65
C LEU A 81 0.60 0.46 4.72
N MET A 82 0.36 0.27 3.41
CA MET A 82 1.46 0.16 2.44
C MET A 82 2.19 1.50 2.24
N ALA A 83 1.47 2.62 2.27
CA ALA A 83 2.05 3.96 2.17
C ALA A 83 2.93 4.30 3.38
N ASP A 84 2.50 3.93 4.59
CA ASP A 84 3.30 4.10 5.81
C ASP A 84 4.61 3.29 5.71
N ASN A 85 4.51 2.02 5.35
CA ASN A 85 5.67 1.16 5.10
C ASN A 85 6.60 1.72 4.00
N LEU A 86 6.03 2.38 2.98
CA LEU A 86 6.82 3.02 1.92
C LEU A 86 7.60 4.22 2.47
N LEU A 87 6.96 5.07 3.29
CA LEU A 87 7.61 6.23 3.90
C LEU A 87 8.72 5.80 4.86
N GLU A 88 8.53 4.73 5.63
CA GLU A 88 9.57 4.16 6.51
C GLU A 88 10.79 3.65 5.73
N LYS A 89 10.59 3.15 4.50
CA LYS A 89 11.66 2.69 3.61
C LYS A 89 12.43 3.83 2.93
N VAL A 90 12.01 5.08 3.12
CA VAL A 90 12.61 6.26 2.49
C VAL A 90 13.12 7.24 3.54
N CYS A 91 14.24 7.91 3.22
CA CYS A 91 14.77 9.01 4.01
C CYS A 91 13.69 10.03 4.37
N ALA A 92 13.57 10.39 5.64
CA ALA A 92 12.64 11.42 6.11
C ALA A 92 12.82 12.76 5.37
N THR A 93 14.05 13.09 4.96
CA THR A 93 14.33 14.32 4.18
C THR A 93 13.72 14.30 2.77
N LYS A 94 13.43 13.11 2.21
CA LYS A 94 12.89 12.93 0.86
C LYS A 94 11.38 12.73 0.82
N HIS A 95 10.70 12.63 1.97
CA HIS A 95 9.25 12.41 2.04
C HIS A 95 8.44 13.44 1.24
N VAL A 96 8.82 14.72 1.32
CA VAL A 96 8.11 15.79 0.59
C VAL A 96 8.15 15.57 -0.92
N ASN A 97 9.28 15.12 -1.47
CA ASN A 97 9.40 14.88 -2.91
C ASN A 97 8.46 13.75 -3.36
N ILE A 98 8.32 12.69 -2.55
CA ILE A 98 7.38 11.60 -2.84
C ILE A 98 5.94 12.09 -2.80
N LEU A 99 5.59 12.87 -1.78
CA LEU A 99 4.24 13.42 -1.65
C LEU A 99 3.91 14.36 -2.82
N GLN A 100 4.84 15.20 -3.25
CA GLN A 100 4.69 16.06 -4.43
C GLN A 100 4.45 15.24 -5.70
N ASP A 101 5.29 14.23 -5.96
CA ASP A 101 5.13 13.34 -7.12
C ASP A 101 3.78 12.60 -7.12
N MET A 102 3.26 12.25 -5.93
CA MET A 102 1.95 11.61 -5.79
C MET A 102 0.81 12.60 -6.07
N ILE A 103 0.91 13.84 -5.59
CA ILE A 103 -0.07 14.89 -5.87
C ILE A 103 -0.12 15.17 -7.37
N ASP A 104 1.04 15.29 -8.03
CA ASP A 104 1.13 15.60 -9.47
C ASP A 104 0.53 14.51 -10.36
N LYS A 105 0.59 13.24 -9.92
CA LYS A 105 0.01 12.09 -10.64
C LYS A 105 -1.47 11.84 -10.31
N SER A 106 -2.00 12.50 -9.29
CA SER A 106 -3.37 12.28 -8.81
C SER A 106 -4.36 13.13 -9.58
N VAL A 107 -5.56 12.59 -9.81
CA VAL A 107 -6.69 13.37 -10.32
C VAL A 107 -7.40 14.00 -9.12
N LEU A 108 -7.31 15.31 -8.95
CA LEU A 108 -7.84 16.03 -7.80
C LEU A 108 -8.84 17.10 -8.23
N THR A 109 -9.96 17.18 -7.50
CA THR A 109 -10.93 18.28 -7.63
C THR A 109 -10.52 19.47 -6.75
N ALA A 110 -11.16 20.62 -6.95
CA ALA A 110 -10.97 21.78 -6.07
C ALA A 110 -11.28 21.44 -4.59
N GLN A 111 -12.31 20.61 -4.35
CA GLN A 111 -12.68 20.16 -3.02
C GLN A 111 -11.59 19.27 -2.40
N ASP A 112 -10.90 18.45 -3.20
CA ASP A 112 -9.80 17.62 -2.70
C ASP A 112 -8.59 18.47 -2.32
N ILE A 113 -8.30 19.52 -3.10
CA ILE A 113 -7.24 20.50 -2.78
C ILE A 113 -7.55 21.21 -1.45
N GLU A 114 -8.80 21.60 -1.22
CA GLU A 114 -9.22 22.21 0.05
C GLU A 114 -8.99 21.25 1.23
N LYS A 115 -9.41 19.99 1.10
CA LYS A 115 -9.20 18.96 2.13
C LYS A 115 -7.70 18.77 2.44
N LEU A 116 -6.86 18.68 1.40
CA LEU A 116 -5.41 18.53 1.57
C LEU A 116 -4.79 19.77 2.24
N THR A 117 -5.21 20.97 1.85
CA THR A 117 -4.73 22.22 2.44
C THR A 117 -5.12 22.34 3.91
N GLN A 118 -6.34 21.93 4.26
CA GLN A 118 -6.81 21.88 5.65
C GLN A 118 -5.98 20.88 6.47
N ALA A 119 -5.73 19.67 5.94
CA ALA A 119 -4.90 18.67 6.60
C ALA A 119 -3.46 19.18 6.84
N LEU A 120 -2.86 19.86 5.85
CA LEU A 120 -1.54 20.48 5.98
C LEU A 120 -1.52 21.58 7.04
N SER A 121 -2.57 22.39 7.14
CA SER A 121 -2.67 23.48 8.11
C SER A 121 -2.80 22.99 9.55
N GLN A 122 -3.32 21.78 9.76
CA GLN A 122 -3.47 21.14 11.07
C GLN A 122 -2.25 20.29 11.46
N LYS A 123 -1.32 20.05 10.53
CA LYS A 123 -0.17 19.18 10.78
C LYS A 123 0.82 19.86 11.72
N GLU A 124 1.12 19.19 12.84
CA GLU A 124 2.20 19.62 13.74
C GLU A 124 3.54 19.64 12.99
N THR A 125 4.23 20.77 13.03
CA THR A 125 5.51 20.99 12.35
C THR A 125 6.68 20.67 13.29
N VAL A 126 7.71 20.05 12.74
CA VAL A 126 9.01 19.91 13.41
C VAL A 126 9.95 21.00 12.91
N SER A 127 10.87 21.46 13.77
CA SER A 127 11.86 22.50 13.40
C SER A 127 12.89 21.99 12.40
N GLU A 128 13.29 20.73 12.50
CA GLU A 128 14.31 20.12 11.66
C GLU A 128 13.92 18.69 11.26
N LYS A 129 14.37 18.26 10.07
CA LYS A 129 14.24 16.88 9.59
C LYS A 129 15.62 16.23 9.59
N HIS A 130 15.80 15.20 10.39
CA HIS A 130 17.05 14.44 10.39
C HIS A 130 17.00 13.33 9.34
N CYS A 131 18.17 13.04 8.75
CA CYS A 131 18.30 11.86 7.93
C CYS A 131 18.34 10.61 8.81
N ASN A 132 17.46 9.67 8.50
CA ASN A 132 17.35 8.36 9.13
C ASN A 132 17.83 7.22 8.21
N CYS A 133 18.62 7.52 7.18
CA CYS A 133 19.11 6.49 6.28
C CYS A 133 20.32 5.76 6.87
N LEU A 134 20.23 4.43 6.87
CA LEU A 134 21.34 3.50 7.09
C LEU A 134 22.31 3.99 8.17
N GLU A 135 21.76 4.42 9.32
CA GLU A 135 22.51 4.98 10.47
C GLU A 135 23.69 4.08 10.86
N VAL A 136 23.54 2.77 10.67
CA VAL A 136 24.54 1.71 10.95
C VAL A 136 25.78 1.79 10.06
N THR A 137 25.69 2.32 8.84
CA THR A 137 26.79 2.31 7.86
C THR A 137 27.47 3.67 7.69
N GLY A 138 26.92 4.74 8.26
CA GLY A 138 27.45 6.10 8.14
C GLY A 138 27.56 6.63 6.71
N SER A 139 26.89 5.98 5.75
CA SER A 139 26.98 6.28 4.32
C SER A 139 25.59 6.48 3.74
N CYS A 140 25.19 7.75 3.55
CA CYS A 140 24.04 8.13 2.73
C CYS A 140 24.55 8.82 1.46
N ALA A 141 23.97 8.46 0.31
CA ALA A 141 24.09 9.25 -0.92
C ALA A 141 23.24 10.54 -0.89
N CYS A 142 22.58 10.79 0.23
CA CYS A 142 21.73 11.91 0.51
C CYS A 142 22.67 13.04 0.90
N LYS A 143 22.89 13.99 -0.01
CA LYS A 143 23.91 15.03 0.08
C LYS A 143 23.62 16.04 1.22
N HIS A 144 23.59 15.59 2.46
CA HIS A 144 23.42 16.40 3.66
C HIS A 144 24.50 16.03 4.68
N GLU A 145 24.86 16.98 5.54
CA GLU A 145 25.82 16.76 6.61
C GLU A 145 25.21 15.82 7.65
N HIS A 146 25.87 14.68 7.89
CA HIS A 146 25.54 13.82 9.03
C HIS A 146 26.14 14.48 10.27
N GLU A 147 25.37 15.28 11.00
CA GLU A 147 25.76 15.60 12.37
C GLU A 147 25.74 14.28 13.15
N GLN A 148 26.94 13.83 13.52
CA GLN A 148 27.12 12.70 14.40
C GLN A 148 26.47 13.08 15.74
N ILE A 149 25.31 12.50 16.02
CA ILE A 149 24.77 12.52 17.38
C ILE A 149 25.72 11.64 18.20
N ALA A 150 26.60 12.29 18.97
CA ALA A 150 27.46 11.63 19.91
C ALA A 150 26.57 10.90 20.94
N VAL A 151 26.79 9.59 21.04
CA VAL A 151 26.16 8.68 22.01
C VAL A 151 26.52 9.08 23.43
#